data_AF-A0A4U7EUQ8-F1
#
_entry.id   AF-A0A4U7EUQ8-F1
#
_cell.length_a   1.000
_cell.length_b   1.000
_cell.length_c   1.000
_cell.angle_alpha   90.00
_cell.angle_beta   90.00
_cell.angle_gamma   90.00
#
_symmetry.space_group_name_H-M   'P 1'
#
loop_
_entity.id
_entity.type
_entity.pdbx_description
1 polymer ?
#
loop_
_entity_poly.entity_id
_entity_poly.type
_entity_poly.pdbx_seq_one_letter_code
_entity_poly.pdbx_strand_id
1 'polypeptide(L)'
;SKRWVYRQYDHEVGTRTALKPGDDAAIMAIRETAGDGEDDSAGVGLALSSGANPNWTATAPYEGARAVALENATNLAAKGAVPLAAVDCLNGGNPEKPDVYGGFEGIVDGLADACADLGTPVVGGNVPLYNDSVEGPIPPTPTLA
;
A
#
# COMPACT_ATOMS: atom_id res chain seq x y z
N SER A 1 -8.41 -15.49 6.58
CA SER A 1 -7.45 -15.66 5.45
C SER A 1 -8.12 -15.25 4.15
N LYS A 2 -7.45 -14.47 3.29
CA LYS A 2 -7.92 -14.08 1.95
C LYS A 2 -7.73 -15.18 0.88
N ARG A 3 -7.33 -16.40 1.29
CA ARG A 3 -7.01 -17.55 0.42
C ARG A 3 -8.07 -17.94 -0.59
N TRP A 4 -9.34 -17.80 -0.25
CA TRP A 4 -10.41 -18.10 -1.19
C TRP A 4 -10.38 -17.14 -2.40
N VAL A 5 -10.03 -15.87 -2.19
CA VAL A 5 -9.98 -14.82 -3.24
C VAL A 5 -8.85 -15.10 -4.22
N TYR A 6 -7.60 -15.15 -3.75
CA TYR A 6 -6.45 -15.25 -4.66
C TYR A 6 -6.29 -16.62 -5.32
N ARG A 7 -7.08 -17.62 -4.92
CA ARG A 7 -7.18 -18.91 -5.62
C ARG A 7 -8.06 -18.88 -6.86
N GLN A 8 -8.90 -17.85 -7.02
CA GLN A 8 -9.72 -17.69 -8.22
C GLN A 8 -8.92 -17.12 -9.40
N TYR A 9 -7.71 -16.63 -9.16
CA TYR A 9 -6.90 -15.92 -10.15
C TYR A 9 -5.52 -16.57 -10.28
N ASP A 10 -5.03 -16.64 -11.51
CA ASP A 10 -3.66 -17.06 -11.77
C ASP A 10 -2.69 -15.97 -11.27
N HIS A 11 -1.85 -16.34 -10.31
CA HIS A 11 -0.86 -15.44 -9.67
C HIS A 11 0.58 -15.91 -9.92
N GLU A 12 0.76 -16.84 -10.86
CA GLU A 12 2.06 -17.44 -11.22
C GLU A 12 2.35 -17.34 -12.72
N VAL A 13 1.53 -16.64 -13.51
CA VAL A 13 1.75 -16.51 -14.96
C VAL A 13 3.10 -15.84 -15.23
N GLY A 14 3.89 -16.44 -16.12
CA GLY A 14 5.28 -16.04 -16.36
C GLY A 14 6.28 -16.60 -15.34
N THR A 15 5.82 -17.33 -14.30
CA THR A 15 6.62 -17.94 -13.22
C THR A 15 7.51 -16.96 -12.46
N ARG A 16 7.20 -15.66 -12.47
CA ARG A 16 8.04 -14.62 -11.84
C ARG A 16 7.68 -14.36 -10.38
N THR A 17 6.54 -14.86 -9.89
CA THR A 17 6.12 -14.68 -8.49
C THR A 17 6.89 -15.65 -7.59
N ALA A 18 7.97 -15.18 -6.96
CA ALA A 18 8.81 -15.96 -6.06
C ALA A 18 8.11 -16.22 -4.71
N LEU A 19 7.40 -15.22 -4.18
CA LEU A 19 6.54 -15.35 -2.99
C LEU A 19 5.10 -15.02 -3.38
N LYS A 20 4.22 -16.00 -3.21
CA LYS A 20 2.80 -15.92 -3.61
C LYS A 20 1.99 -15.00 -2.68
N PRO A 21 0.82 -14.50 -3.13
CA PRO A 21 -0.10 -13.78 -2.25
C PRO A 21 -0.56 -14.61 -1.05
N GLY A 22 -0.85 -13.94 0.06
CA GLY A 22 -1.35 -14.56 1.29
C GLY A 22 -0.40 -14.49 2.48
N ASP A 23 0.80 -13.96 2.28
CA ASP A 23 1.75 -13.52 3.30
C ASP A 23 1.74 -11.97 3.40
N ASP A 24 2.63 -11.35 4.18
CA ASP A 24 2.63 -9.89 4.40
C ASP A 24 2.96 -9.06 3.13
N ALA A 25 3.73 -9.64 2.21
CA ALA A 25 4.06 -9.05 0.93
C ALA A 25 4.22 -10.16 -0.14
N ALA A 26 4.01 -9.80 -1.41
CA ALA A 26 4.34 -10.65 -2.55
C ALA A 26 5.75 -10.29 -3.06
N ILE A 27 6.45 -11.25 -3.68
CA ILE A 27 7.77 -11.00 -4.27
C ILE A 27 7.78 -11.45 -5.72
N MET A 28 8.17 -10.54 -6.61
CA MET A 28 8.47 -10.85 -8.02
C MET A 28 9.98 -10.94 -8.24
N ALA A 29 10.42 -11.96 -8.96
CA ALA A 29 11.81 -12.12 -9.39
C ALA A 29 12.06 -11.41 -10.72
N ILE A 30 13.03 -10.49 -10.73
CA ILE A 30 13.54 -9.84 -11.94
C ILE A 30 14.75 -10.65 -12.43
N ARG A 31 14.47 -11.75 -13.15
CA ARG A 31 15.49 -12.73 -13.55
C ARG A 31 16.55 -12.16 -14.50
N GLU A 32 16.21 -11.11 -15.24
CA GLU A 32 17.11 -10.41 -16.15
C GLU A 32 18.30 -9.74 -15.42
N THR A 33 18.23 -9.62 -14.10
CA THR A 33 19.32 -9.11 -13.25
C THR A 33 20.21 -10.22 -12.68
N ALA A 34 19.87 -11.49 -12.90
CA ALA A 34 20.70 -12.61 -12.49
C ALA A 34 21.91 -12.71 -13.43
N GLY A 35 23.06 -13.13 -12.89
CA GLY A 35 24.28 -13.34 -13.68
C GLY A 35 24.12 -14.51 -14.65
N ASP A 36 24.89 -14.49 -15.73
CA ASP A 36 24.95 -15.50 -16.78
C ASP A 36 25.86 -16.70 -16.43
N GLY A 37 26.24 -16.84 -15.16
CA GLY A 37 26.95 -18.00 -14.60
C GLY A 37 28.42 -17.75 -14.26
N GLU A 38 28.98 -16.59 -14.59
CA GLU A 38 30.31 -16.15 -14.10
C GLU A 38 30.24 -15.31 -12.82
N ASP A 39 29.11 -14.63 -12.60
CA ASP A 39 28.79 -13.92 -11.36
C ASP A 39 27.61 -14.65 -10.68
N ASP A 40 27.80 -15.12 -9.45
CA ASP A 40 26.83 -15.95 -8.69
C ASP A 40 25.65 -15.10 -8.14
N SER A 41 25.30 -14.05 -8.88
CA SER A 41 24.21 -13.11 -8.60
C SER A 41 22.87 -13.83 -8.71
N ALA A 42 22.19 -14.01 -7.59
CA ALA A 42 20.85 -14.61 -7.49
C ALA A 42 19.73 -13.75 -8.15
N GLY A 43 20.06 -12.59 -8.72
CA GLY A 43 19.12 -11.62 -9.25
C GLY A 43 18.42 -10.77 -8.18
N VAL A 44 17.52 -9.89 -8.62
CA VAL A 44 16.80 -8.92 -7.78
C VAL A 44 15.36 -9.37 -7.56
N GLY A 45 14.90 -9.29 -6.32
CA GLY A 45 13.48 -9.45 -5.93
C GLY A 45 12.82 -8.09 -5.73
N LEU A 46 11.63 -7.91 -6.30
CA LEU A 46 10.77 -6.75 -6.06
C LEU A 46 9.63 -7.18 -5.13
N ALA A 47 9.64 -6.67 -3.90
CA ALA A 47 8.58 -6.90 -2.92
C ALA A 47 7.46 -5.88 -3.07
N LEU A 48 6.21 -6.32 -2.94
CA LEU A 48 5.03 -5.48 -2.99
C LEU A 48 4.14 -5.77 -1.77
N SER A 49 3.75 -4.73 -1.04
CA SER A 49 2.69 -4.80 -0.03
C SER A 49 1.58 -3.83 -0.44
N SER A 50 0.37 -4.04 0.07
CA SER A 50 -0.70 -3.08 -0.12
C SER A 50 -1.75 -3.22 0.98
N GLY A 51 -2.15 -2.09 1.55
CA GLY A 51 -3.03 -2.10 2.71
C GLY A 51 -3.61 -0.74 3.07
N ALA A 52 -4.71 -0.79 3.81
CA ALA A 52 -5.38 0.33 4.43
C ALA A 52 -6.11 -0.19 5.69
N ASN A 53 -6.31 0.68 6.69
CA ASN A 53 -7.13 0.37 7.85
C ASN A 53 -8.13 1.50 8.15
N PRO A 54 -9.36 1.42 7.58
CA PRO A 54 -10.37 2.47 7.74
C PRO A 54 -10.78 2.73 9.19
N ASN A 55 -10.62 1.75 10.10
CA ASN A 55 -10.98 1.94 11.51
C ASN A 55 -9.99 2.87 12.22
N TRP A 56 -8.70 2.78 11.86
CA TRP A 56 -7.68 3.68 12.40
C TRP A 56 -7.92 5.11 11.95
N THR A 57 -8.16 5.29 10.65
CA THR A 57 -8.34 6.61 10.04
C THR A 57 -9.72 7.22 10.35
N ALA A 58 -10.74 6.40 10.61
CA ALA A 58 -12.02 6.88 11.19
C ALA A 58 -11.84 7.43 12.61
N THR A 59 -10.94 6.83 13.40
CA THR A 59 -10.73 7.19 14.81
C THR A 59 -9.80 8.40 14.95
N ALA A 60 -8.69 8.39 14.21
CA ALA A 60 -7.68 9.44 14.20
C ALA A 60 -7.07 9.53 12.79
N PRO A 61 -7.58 10.42 11.91
CA PRO A 61 -7.19 10.45 10.50
C PRO A 61 -5.67 10.53 10.27
N TYR A 62 -5.01 11.50 10.92
CA TYR A 62 -3.56 11.70 10.79
C TYR A 62 -2.74 10.52 11.30
N GLU A 63 -2.91 10.14 12.58
CA GLU A 63 -2.15 9.02 13.17
C GLU A 63 -2.49 7.68 12.52
N GLY A 64 -3.74 7.49 12.10
CA GLY A 64 -4.18 6.31 11.37
C GLY A 64 -3.51 6.18 10.02
N ALA A 65 -3.36 7.28 9.27
CA ALA A 65 -2.64 7.29 8.00
C ALA A 65 -1.15 7.03 8.19
N ARG A 66 -0.53 7.60 9.23
CA ARG A 66 0.86 7.26 9.62
C ARG A 66 1.02 5.77 9.91
N ALA A 67 0.08 5.19 10.67
CA ALA A 67 0.08 3.77 10.97
C ALA A 67 -0.09 2.88 9.73
N VAL A 68 -0.90 3.29 8.74
CA VAL A 68 -1.04 2.58 7.45
C VAL A 68 0.28 2.55 6.67
N ALA A 69 1.00 3.68 6.61
CA ALA A 69 2.32 3.71 5.97
C ALA A 69 3.32 2.79 6.67
N LEU A 70 3.36 2.86 8.00
CA LEU A 70 4.24 2.01 8.82
C LEU A 70 3.91 0.51 8.70
N GLU A 71 2.64 0.13 8.63
CA GLU A 71 2.23 -1.26 8.42
C GLU A 71 2.75 -1.79 7.09
N ASN A 72 2.55 -1.06 5.98
CA ASN A 72 3.03 -1.47 4.66
C ASN A 72 4.58 -1.54 4.60
N ALA A 73 5.27 -0.56 5.18
CA ALA A 73 6.73 -0.60 5.28
C ALA A 73 7.22 -1.80 6.12
N THR A 74 6.53 -2.14 7.21
CA THR A 74 6.86 -3.27 8.07
C THR A 74 6.60 -4.61 7.36
N ASN A 75 5.54 -4.70 6.56
CA ASN A 75 5.27 -5.87 5.73
C ASN A 75 6.41 -6.15 4.73
N LEU A 76 6.96 -5.11 4.11
CA LEU A 76 8.14 -5.22 3.24
C LEU A 76 9.40 -5.63 4.05
N ALA A 77 9.63 -4.96 5.19
CA ALA A 77 10.77 -5.25 6.07
C ALA A 77 10.75 -6.70 6.60
N ALA A 78 9.57 -7.26 6.88
CA ALA A 78 9.39 -8.65 7.28
C ALA A 78 9.85 -9.66 6.22
N LYS A 79 9.96 -9.24 4.95
CA LYS A 79 10.54 -10.05 3.86
C LYS A 79 11.99 -9.69 3.55
N GLY A 80 12.63 -8.85 4.37
CA GLY A 80 13.98 -8.35 4.14
C GLY A 80 14.08 -7.31 3.03
N ALA A 81 12.95 -6.74 2.58
CA ALA A 81 12.92 -5.70 1.56
C ALA A 81 12.97 -4.31 2.19
N VAL A 82 13.45 -3.34 1.42
CA VAL A 82 13.47 -1.92 1.78
C VAL A 82 12.42 -1.20 0.91
N PRO A 83 11.55 -0.36 1.50
CA PRO A 83 10.65 0.48 0.72
C PRO A 83 11.42 1.39 -0.24
N LEU A 84 11.02 1.42 -1.53
CA LEU A 84 11.68 2.21 -2.56
C LEU A 84 10.83 3.37 -3.07
N ALA A 85 9.53 3.13 -3.18
CA ALA A 85 8.54 4.08 -3.64
C ALA A 85 7.17 3.60 -3.13
N ALA A 86 6.21 4.52 -3.06
CA ALA A 86 4.83 4.21 -2.76
C ALA A 86 3.90 4.74 -3.85
N VAL A 87 2.75 4.10 -4.01
CA VAL A 87 1.61 4.65 -4.74
C VAL A 87 0.39 4.66 -3.83
N ASP A 88 -0.41 5.73 -3.92
CA ASP A 88 -1.56 5.90 -3.03
C ASP A 88 -2.90 5.93 -3.77
N CYS A 89 -3.96 5.57 -3.05
CA CYS A 89 -5.33 5.78 -3.46
C CYS A 89 -6.09 6.38 -2.27
N LEU A 90 -6.36 7.69 -2.35
CA LEU A 90 -6.91 8.50 -1.27
C LEU A 90 -8.42 8.56 -1.37
N ASN A 91 -9.11 7.59 -0.76
CA ASN A 91 -10.56 7.48 -0.86
C ASN A 91 -11.24 8.38 0.19
N GLY A 92 -12.00 9.37 -0.28
CA GLY A 92 -12.71 10.33 0.56
C GLY A 92 -14.21 10.45 0.25
N GLY A 93 -14.97 10.94 1.22
CA GLY A 93 -16.37 11.35 1.04
C GLY A 93 -16.49 12.69 0.31
N ASN A 94 -17.64 13.35 0.44
CA ASN A 94 -17.89 14.68 -0.15
C ASN A 94 -17.01 15.76 0.51
N PRO A 95 -16.04 16.35 -0.22
CA PRO A 95 -15.10 17.34 0.31
C PRO A 95 -15.73 18.71 0.59
N GLU A 96 -16.96 18.96 0.17
CA GLU A 96 -17.67 20.22 0.45
C GLU A 96 -18.18 20.30 1.89
N LYS A 97 -18.18 19.17 2.62
CA LYS A 97 -18.55 19.10 4.04
C LYS A 97 -17.29 19.30 4.89
N PRO A 98 -17.20 20.37 5.72
CA PRO A 98 -15.98 20.70 6.46
C PRO A 98 -15.43 19.55 7.31
N ASP A 99 -16.29 18.81 8.02
CA ASP A 99 -15.85 17.68 8.86
C ASP A 99 -15.28 16.51 8.04
N VAL A 100 -15.83 16.26 6.85
CA VAL A 100 -15.35 15.22 5.93
C VAL A 100 -14.02 15.64 5.32
N TYR A 101 -13.90 16.92 4.94
CA TYR A 101 -12.66 17.46 4.40
C TYR A 101 -11.54 17.49 5.44
N GLY A 102 -11.82 17.84 6.69
CA GLY A 102 -10.81 17.82 7.75
C GLY A 102 -10.27 16.41 8.03
N GLY A 103 -11.13 15.38 7.95
CA GLY A 103 -10.69 13.99 8.00
C GLY A 103 -9.84 13.59 6.79
N PHE A 104 -10.20 14.08 5.60
CA PHE A 104 -9.44 13.84 4.37
C PHE A 104 -8.06 14.53 4.40
N GLU A 105 -8.00 15.81 4.78
CA GLU A 105 -6.75 16.55 5.00
C GLU A 105 -5.84 15.81 5.98
N GLY A 106 -6.40 15.36 7.11
CA GLY A 106 -5.65 14.60 8.10
C GLY A 106 -5.00 13.32 7.55
N ILE A 107 -5.69 12.54 6.69
CA ILE A 107 -5.06 11.36 6.09
C ILE A 107 -3.98 11.70 5.07
N VAL A 108 -4.10 12.83 4.36
CA VAL A 108 -3.08 13.26 3.39
C VAL A 108 -1.81 13.68 4.12
N ASP A 109 -1.94 14.54 5.13
CA ASP A 109 -0.81 15.04 5.92
C ASP A 109 -0.12 13.89 6.66
N GLY A 110 -0.90 13.01 7.30
CA GLY A 110 -0.35 11.87 8.02
C GLY A 110 0.40 10.90 7.10
N LEU A 111 -0.15 10.60 5.92
CA LEU A 111 0.52 9.73 4.96
C LEU A 111 1.79 10.37 4.41
N ALA A 112 1.75 11.67 4.08
CA ALA A 112 2.89 12.42 3.56
C ALA A 112 4.06 12.46 4.55
N ASP A 113 3.78 12.79 5.81
CA ASP A 113 4.80 12.85 6.87
C ASP A 113 5.42 11.47 7.14
N ALA A 114 4.60 10.41 7.20
CA ALA A 114 5.13 9.06 7.39
C ALA A 114 5.99 8.60 6.21
N CYS A 115 5.57 8.87 4.97
CA CYS A 115 6.36 8.57 3.78
C CYS A 115 7.68 9.34 3.76
N ALA A 116 7.68 10.61 4.20
CA ALA A 116 8.90 11.42 4.33
C ALA A 116 9.85 10.84 5.41
N ASP A 117 9.32 10.47 6.58
CA ASP A 117 10.08 9.83 7.67
C ASP A 117 10.70 8.49 7.23
N LEU A 118 9.99 7.72 6.42
CA LEU A 118 10.44 6.44 5.84
C LEU A 118 11.41 6.61 4.67
N GLY A 119 11.62 7.85 4.17
CA GLY A 119 12.41 8.10 2.96
C GLY A 119 11.81 7.46 1.71
N THR A 120 10.49 7.23 1.68
CA THR A 120 9.78 6.52 0.61
C THR A 120 8.92 7.52 -0.18
N PRO A 121 9.34 7.95 -1.38
CA PRO A 121 8.59 8.91 -2.17
C PRO A 121 7.28 8.30 -2.71
N VAL A 122 6.20 9.08 -2.66
CA VAL A 122 4.96 8.76 -3.38
C VAL A 122 5.15 9.14 -4.84
N VAL A 123 5.13 8.16 -5.74
CA VAL A 123 5.49 8.33 -7.17
C VAL A 123 4.28 8.37 -8.09
N GLY A 124 3.08 8.12 -7.57
CA GLY A 124 1.83 8.18 -8.30
C GLY A 124 0.66 7.82 -7.41
N GLY A 125 -0.56 8.05 -7.91
CA GLY A 125 -1.75 7.74 -7.13
C GLY A 125 -3.06 8.12 -7.78
N ASN A 126 -4.13 8.02 -7.01
CA ASN A 126 -5.50 8.35 -7.40
C ASN A 126 -6.28 8.96 -6.23
N VAL A 127 -7.24 9.85 -6.53
CA VAL A 127 -8.02 10.56 -5.50
C VAL A 127 -9.52 10.47 -5.81
N PRO A 128 -10.18 9.35 -5.44
CA PRO A 128 -11.63 9.24 -5.57
C PRO A 128 -12.33 9.93 -4.39
N LEU A 129 -13.12 10.96 -4.70
CA LEU A 129 -13.93 11.74 -3.76
C LEU A 129 -15.42 11.49 -3.97
N TYR A 130 -16.26 12.06 -3.10
CA TYR A 130 -17.72 11.91 -3.13
C TYR A 130 -18.21 10.47 -2.92
N ASN A 131 -17.43 9.64 -2.20
CA ASN A 131 -17.86 8.31 -1.78
C ASN A 131 -18.83 8.40 -0.59
N ASP A 132 -19.99 8.99 -0.86
CA ASP A 132 -21.12 9.11 0.06
C ASP A 132 -22.24 8.16 -0.38
N SER A 133 -22.99 7.67 0.60
CA SER A 133 -24.26 6.99 0.37
C SER A 133 -25.38 7.62 1.21
N VAL A 134 -26.59 7.04 1.14
CA VAL A 134 -27.69 7.43 2.04
C VAL A 134 -27.35 7.21 3.51
N GLU A 135 -26.36 6.36 3.82
CA GLU A 135 -25.89 6.08 5.18
C GLU A 135 -24.82 7.07 5.65
N GLY A 136 -24.27 7.89 4.74
CA GLY A 136 -23.21 8.86 5.03
C GLY A 136 -21.93 8.66 4.20
N PRO A 137 -20.87 9.45 4.49
CA PRO A 137 -19.57 9.30 3.84
C PRO A 137 -18.86 8.02 4.32
N ILE A 138 -18.04 7.43 3.47
CA ILE A 138 -17.06 6.42 3.93
C ILE A 138 -16.05 7.04 4.91
N PRO A 139 -15.40 6.24 5.78
CA PRO A 139 -14.21 6.68 6.47
C PRO A 139 -13.13 7.17 5.48
N PRO A 140 -12.36 8.22 5.81
CA PRO A 140 -11.23 8.63 4.98
C PRO A 140 -10.24 7.47 4.93
N THR A 141 -9.96 6.94 3.73
CA THR A 141 -9.25 5.66 3.57
C THR A 141 -8.09 5.83 2.58
N PRO A 142 -6.88 6.11 3.08
CA PRO A 142 -5.66 6.04 2.27
C PRO A 142 -5.28 4.58 2.10
N THR A 143 -5.34 4.08 0.86
CA THR A 143 -4.71 2.80 0.52
C THR A 143 -3.31 3.08 0.03
N LEU A 144 -2.31 2.44 0.63
CA LEU A 144 -0.92 2.54 0.22
C LEU A 144 -0.46 1.21 -0.38
N ALA A 145 0.39 1.28 -1.40
CA ALA A 145 1.12 0.15 -1.96
C ALA A 145 2.58 0.51 -2.24
#